data_AF-A0A351AAZ9-F1
#
_entry.id   AF-A0A351AAZ9-F1
#
_cell.length_a   1.000
_cell.length_b   1.000
_cell.length_c   1.000
_cell.angle_alpha   90.00
_cell.angle_beta   90.00
_cell.angle_gamma   90.00
#
_symmetry.space_group_name_H-M   'P 1'
#
loop_
_entity.id
_entity.type
_entity.pdbx_description
1 polymer ?
#
loop_
_entity_poly.entity_id
_entity_poly.type
_entity_poly.pdbx_seq_one_letter_code
_entity_poly.pdbx_strand_id
1 'polypeptide(L)'
;MSEIGTLAAVQRAGADALTQVGAGVHTRVFFSAGEASGDAYAAELASRIGEARPDVDLEGVGGQLSQGAGVHLVASSQDWGAVGIIESLKVVPQVWQGYRAAVAHLRRGRPGLFVPIDYGYLNIKLCRQARALGWRVVYFIPPGSWRRTKQGADLPGLTDAIITPFSWSATMLQEMGANAHWFGHPLRQMLKQVDAPAVRSGIAVLPGSRHHEIEHNLKAIAPALKGLNVPIRLAPAPNVTSDEVAQAWVRAGGGECEV
;
A
#
# COMPACT_ATOMS: atom_id res chain seq x y z
N MET A 1 -2.86 22.15 17.65
CA MET A 1 -1.76 21.31 18.17
C MET A 1 -0.78 21.10 17.03
N SER A 2 0.50 21.43 17.20
CA SER A 2 1.51 21.37 16.13
C SER A 2 1.89 19.91 15.80
N GLU A 3 2.23 19.63 14.53
CA GLU A 3 2.66 18.32 14.01
C GLU A 3 3.75 17.66 14.88
N ILE A 4 4.63 18.47 15.46
CA ILE A 4 5.74 18.05 16.32
C ILE A 4 5.24 17.43 17.63
N GLY A 5 4.15 17.94 18.19
CA GLY A 5 3.58 17.43 19.45
C GLY A 5 2.95 16.04 19.31
N THR A 6 2.34 15.76 18.16
CA THR A 6 1.72 14.46 17.87
C THR A 6 2.77 13.38 17.62
N LEU A 7 3.84 13.69 16.89
CA LEU A 7 4.92 12.73 16.63
C LEU A 7 5.64 12.31 17.92
N ALA A 8 5.95 13.28 18.78
CA ALA A 8 6.62 13.04 20.06
C ALA A 8 5.75 12.22 21.03
N ALA A 9 4.44 12.44 21.03
CA ALA A 9 3.50 11.69 21.85
C ALA A 9 3.41 10.21 21.41
N VAL A 10 3.40 9.93 20.11
CA VAL A 10 3.44 8.54 19.62
C VAL A 10 4.79 7.90 19.93
N GLN A 11 5.90 8.60 19.70
CA GLN A 11 7.24 8.04 19.96
C GLN A 11 7.40 7.63 21.44
N ARG A 12 6.89 8.44 22.37
CA ARG A 12 6.84 8.08 23.81
C ARG A 12 5.94 6.89 24.08
N ALA A 13 4.69 6.92 23.59
CA ALA A 13 3.75 5.82 23.80
C ALA A 13 4.25 4.49 23.21
N GLY A 14 4.96 4.53 22.07
CA GLY A 14 5.60 3.38 21.45
C GLY A 14 6.78 2.83 22.27
N ALA A 15 7.64 3.71 22.79
CA ALA A 15 8.76 3.31 23.66
C ALA A 15 8.28 2.69 24.98
N ASP A 16 7.26 3.28 25.61
CA ASP A 16 6.71 2.79 26.87
C ASP A 16 5.97 1.45 26.68
N ALA A 17 5.26 1.28 25.56
CA ALA A 17 4.58 0.02 25.23
C ALA A 17 5.55 -1.12 24.87
N LEU A 18 6.66 -0.82 24.17
CA LEU A 18 7.71 -1.78 23.86
C LEU A 18 8.41 -2.30 25.12
N THR A 19 8.48 -1.48 26.17
CA THR A 19 9.07 -1.84 27.46
C THR A 19 8.15 -2.74 28.29
N GLN A 20 6.83 -2.73 28.04
CA GLN A 20 5.85 -3.58 28.74
C GLN A 20 5.59 -4.95 28.08
N VAL A 21 6.10 -5.19 26.87
CA VAL A 21 6.09 -6.54 26.29
C VAL A 21 7.14 -7.37 27.01
N GLY A 22 6.70 -8.21 27.96
CA GLY A 22 7.57 -8.99 28.82
C GLY A 22 8.67 -9.72 28.05
N ALA A 23 9.91 -9.54 28.49
CA ALA A 23 11.07 -10.26 27.99
C ALA A 23 10.78 -11.78 28.02
N GLY A 24 10.65 -12.39 26.84
CA GLY A 24 10.41 -13.84 26.68
C GLY A 24 9.19 -14.23 25.84
N VAL A 25 8.36 -13.30 25.35
CA VAL A 25 7.26 -13.63 24.43
C VAL A 25 7.70 -13.43 22.98
N HIS A 26 7.97 -14.53 22.27
CA HIS A 26 8.09 -14.51 20.81
C HIS A 26 6.84 -13.88 20.20
N THR A 27 7.04 -12.76 19.52
CA THR A 27 5.97 -11.94 18.96
C THR A 27 5.88 -12.19 17.47
N ARG A 28 4.67 -12.38 16.95
CA ARG A 28 4.42 -12.60 15.53
C ARG A 28 3.78 -11.36 14.93
N VAL A 29 4.24 -10.96 13.74
CA VAL A 29 3.62 -9.89 12.95
C VAL A 29 3.19 -10.48 11.61
N PHE A 30 1.89 -10.43 11.34
CA PHE A 30 1.30 -10.88 10.10
C PHE A 30 0.91 -9.68 9.23
N PHE A 31 1.60 -9.48 8.11
CA PHE A 31 1.28 -8.44 7.13
C PHE A 31 0.25 -8.92 6.11
N SER A 32 -0.57 -8.01 5.58
CA SER A 32 -1.45 -8.30 4.45
C SER A 32 -1.48 -7.15 3.46
N ALA A 33 -0.73 -7.32 2.37
CA ALA A 33 -0.63 -6.41 1.23
C ALA A 33 -1.05 -7.11 -0.07
N GLY A 34 -2.12 -6.62 -0.69
CA GLY A 34 -2.66 -7.19 -1.94
C GLY A 34 -2.20 -6.49 -3.21
N GLU A 35 -1.43 -5.42 -3.10
CA GLU A 35 -0.97 -4.58 -4.22
C GLU A 35 0.50 -4.18 -4.03
N ALA A 36 1.17 -3.81 -5.12
CA ALA A 36 2.60 -3.48 -5.14
C ALA A 36 2.97 -2.30 -4.21
N SER A 37 2.11 -1.28 -4.11
CA SER A 37 2.31 -0.15 -3.19
C SER A 37 2.28 -0.61 -1.73
N GLY A 38 1.31 -1.46 -1.38
CA GLY A 38 1.22 -2.08 -0.06
C GLY A 38 2.40 -2.99 0.25
N ASP A 39 2.89 -3.74 -0.74
CA ASP A 39 4.08 -4.60 -0.61
C ASP A 39 5.33 -3.79 -0.28
N ALA A 40 5.52 -2.63 -0.94
CA ALA A 40 6.63 -1.74 -0.65
C ALA A 40 6.57 -1.18 0.79
N TYR A 41 5.39 -0.83 1.28
CA TYR A 41 5.21 -0.40 2.67
C TYR A 41 5.43 -1.54 3.67
N ALA A 42 4.96 -2.74 3.36
CA ALA A 42 5.17 -3.93 4.18
C ALA A 42 6.65 -4.25 4.31
N ALA A 43 7.40 -4.21 3.20
CA ALA A 43 8.84 -4.44 3.16
C ALA A 43 9.62 -3.44 4.04
N GLU A 44 9.31 -2.14 3.93
CA GLU A 44 9.96 -1.10 4.73
C GLU A 44 9.66 -1.27 6.24
N LEU A 45 8.41 -1.58 6.59
CA LEU A 45 8.03 -1.88 7.97
C LEU A 45 8.73 -3.14 8.48
N ALA A 46 8.76 -4.20 7.68
CA ALA A 46 9.39 -5.48 8.02
C ALA A 46 10.90 -5.31 8.26
N SER A 47 11.62 -4.58 7.39
CA SER A 47 13.05 -4.32 7.58
C SER A 47 13.31 -3.63 8.91
N ARG A 48 12.59 -2.53 9.19
CA ARG A 48 12.78 -1.76 10.43
C ARG A 48 12.40 -2.56 11.68
N ILE A 49 11.35 -3.37 11.61
CA ILE A 49 10.97 -4.25 12.72
C ILE A 49 12.03 -5.33 12.93
N GLY A 50 12.53 -5.96 11.87
CA GLY A 50 13.58 -6.98 11.96
C GLY A 50 14.89 -6.42 12.52
N GLU A 51 15.26 -5.20 12.14
CA GLU A 51 16.43 -4.49 12.69
C GLU A 51 16.27 -4.17 14.18
N ALA A 52 15.09 -3.69 14.59
CA ALA A 52 14.84 -3.31 15.98
C ALA A 52 14.52 -4.50 16.90
N ARG A 53 13.93 -5.56 16.35
CA ARG A 53 13.39 -6.72 17.07
C ARG A 53 13.60 -8.02 16.27
N PRO A 54 14.83 -8.57 16.27
CA PRO A 54 15.14 -9.82 15.57
C PRO A 54 14.41 -11.05 16.13
N ASP A 55 13.80 -10.94 17.30
CA ASP A 55 13.00 -11.98 17.97
C ASP A 55 11.55 -12.08 17.46
N VAL A 56 11.17 -11.20 16.53
CA VAL A 56 9.83 -11.15 15.94
C VAL A 56 9.76 -11.98 14.66
N ASP A 57 8.78 -12.89 14.60
CA ASP A 57 8.48 -13.61 13.36
C ASP A 57 7.68 -12.71 12.42
N LEU A 58 8.22 -12.47 11.22
CA LEU A 58 7.57 -11.69 10.17
C LEU A 58 6.97 -12.64 9.13
N GLU A 59 5.66 -12.58 8.97
CA GLU A 59 4.89 -13.48 8.11
C GLU A 59 3.79 -12.69 7.40
N GLY A 60 3.21 -13.22 6.32
CA GLY A 60 2.09 -12.52 5.72
C GLY A 60 1.70 -12.88 4.29
N VAL A 61 0.86 -12.02 3.73
CA VAL A 61 0.53 -11.96 2.31
C VAL A 61 1.22 -10.73 1.74
N GLY A 62 1.97 -10.90 0.67
CA GLY A 62 2.78 -9.84 0.07
C GLY A 62 3.40 -10.24 -1.25
N GLY A 63 4.25 -9.36 -1.78
CA GLY A 63 5.00 -9.55 -3.03
C GLY A 63 6.49 -9.74 -2.79
N GLN A 64 7.29 -9.54 -3.84
CA GLN A 64 8.73 -9.79 -3.81
C GLN A 64 9.48 -8.87 -2.84
N LEU A 65 9.00 -7.64 -2.61
CA LEU A 65 9.67 -6.70 -1.72
C LEU A 65 9.55 -7.18 -0.27
N SER A 66 8.36 -7.59 0.17
CA SER A 66 8.17 -8.16 1.51
C SER A 66 9.01 -9.41 1.71
N GLN A 67 9.04 -10.30 0.72
CA GLN A 67 9.86 -11.51 0.77
C GLN A 67 11.36 -11.17 0.92
N GLY A 68 11.85 -10.19 0.14
CA GLY A 68 13.23 -9.71 0.22
C GLY A 68 13.57 -9.04 1.56
N ALA A 69 12.59 -8.45 2.23
CA ALA A 69 12.71 -7.88 3.57
C ALA A 69 12.59 -8.92 4.72
N GLY A 70 12.57 -10.22 4.40
CA GLY A 70 12.55 -11.29 5.39
C GLY A 70 11.14 -11.72 5.85
N VAL A 71 10.08 -11.26 5.18
CA VAL A 71 8.71 -11.72 5.48
C VAL A 71 8.51 -13.13 4.90
N HIS A 72 8.14 -14.08 5.75
CA HIS A 72 7.72 -15.40 5.31
C HIS A 72 6.31 -15.37 4.69
N LEU A 73 6.25 -15.46 3.37
CA LEU A 73 4.99 -15.36 2.63
C LEU A 73 4.14 -16.65 2.73
N VAL A 74 2.93 -16.50 3.22
CA VAL A 74 1.88 -17.52 3.24
C VAL A 74 1.11 -17.55 1.91
N ALA A 75 1.01 -16.40 1.23
CA ALA A 75 0.52 -16.29 -0.12
C ALA A 75 1.21 -15.12 -0.85
N SER A 76 1.45 -15.28 -2.14
CA SER A 76 1.99 -14.22 -3.01
C SER A 76 0.86 -13.39 -3.60
N SER A 77 0.95 -12.06 -3.51
CA SER A 77 0.05 -11.10 -4.15
C SER A 77 0.59 -10.53 -5.46
N GLN A 78 1.73 -11.03 -5.96
CA GLN A 78 2.38 -10.55 -7.21
C GLN A 78 1.39 -10.46 -8.38
N ASP A 79 0.52 -11.46 -8.52
CA ASP A 79 -0.42 -11.54 -9.64
C ASP A 79 -1.80 -10.94 -9.32
N TRP A 80 -2.04 -10.42 -8.12
CA TRP A 80 -3.38 -9.97 -7.71
C TRP A 80 -3.74 -8.58 -8.23
N GLY A 81 -2.73 -7.76 -8.55
CA GLY A 81 -2.89 -6.40 -9.06
C GLY A 81 -3.39 -6.31 -10.51
N ALA A 82 -4.05 -7.36 -11.03
CA ALA A 82 -4.37 -7.50 -12.45
C ALA A 82 -5.15 -6.31 -13.03
N VAL A 83 -4.77 -5.98 -14.25
CA VAL A 83 -4.90 -4.69 -14.90
C VAL A 83 -6.32 -4.52 -15.49
N GLY A 84 -7.21 -3.91 -14.71
CA GLY A 84 -8.53 -3.49 -15.21
C GLY A 84 -9.69 -4.46 -14.89
N ILE A 85 -10.93 -3.99 -15.10
CA ILE A 85 -12.16 -4.58 -14.54
C ILE A 85 -12.37 -6.05 -14.97
N ILE A 86 -12.05 -6.42 -16.21
CA ILE A 86 -12.24 -7.79 -16.74
C ILE A 86 -11.13 -8.72 -16.24
N GLU A 87 -9.89 -8.23 -16.13
CA GLU A 87 -8.75 -9.01 -15.65
C GLU A 87 -8.79 -9.18 -14.12
N SER A 88 -9.37 -8.21 -13.42
CA SER A 88 -9.69 -8.32 -11.99
C SER A 88 -10.60 -9.51 -11.66
N LEU A 89 -11.48 -9.95 -12.58
CA LEU A 89 -12.31 -11.14 -12.37
C LEU A 89 -11.50 -12.44 -12.48
N LYS A 90 -10.47 -12.49 -13.32
CA LYS A 90 -9.63 -13.68 -13.53
C LYS A 90 -8.76 -13.99 -12.31
N VAL A 91 -8.41 -12.97 -11.52
CA VAL A 91 -7.59 -13.13 -10.30
C VAL A 91 -8.39 -13.44 -9.05
N VAL A 92 -9.73 -13.30 -9.07
CA VAL A 92 -10.59 -13.59 -7.91
C VAL A 92 -10.31 -14.97 -7.29
N PRO A 93 -10.15 -16.07 -8.06
CA PRO A 93 -9.83 -17.37 -7.48
C PRO A 93 -8.50 -17.39 -6.72
N GLN A 94 -7.45 -16.77 -7.26
CA GLN A 94 -6.12 -16.71 -6.63
C GLN A 94 -6.16 -15.86 -5.35
N VAL A 95 -6.80 -14.69 -5.44
CA VAL A 95 -7.03 -13.80 -4.31
C VAL A 95 -7.80 -14.51 -3.19
N TRP A 96 -8.83 -15.28 -3.55
CA TRP A 96 -9.62 -16.05 -2.60
C TRP A 96 -8.82 -17.22 -1.98
N GLN A 97 -7.98 -17.89 -2.76
CA GLN A 97 -7.06 -18.90 -2.24
C GLN A 97 -6.08 -18.29 -1.24
N GLY A 98 -5.49 -17.13 -1.55
CA GLY A 98 -4.63 -16.39 -0.64
C GLY A 98 -5.33 -15.96 0.64
N TYR A 99 -6.56 -15.45 0.54
CA TYR A 99 -7.42 -15.17 1.69
C TYR A 99 -7.60 -16.41 2.59
N ARG A 100 -7.92 -17.57 2.00
CA ARG A 100 -8.10 -18.82 2.75
C ARG A 100 -6.80 -19.27 3.41
N ALA A 101 -5.67 -19.15 2.73
CA ALA A 101 -4.35 -19.47 3.27
C ALA A 101 -4.01 -18.58 4.46
N ALA A 102 -4.23 -17.26 4.34
CA ALA A 102 -4.04 -16.30 5.42
C ALA A 102 -4.92 -16.63 6.64
N VAL A 103 -6.22 -16.90 6.44
CA VAL A 103 -7.12 -17.30 7.54
C VAL A 103 -6.67 -18.61 8.19
N ALA A 104 -6.25 -19.60 7.40
CA ALA A 104 -5.74 -20.86 7.93
C ALA A 104 -4.46 -20.67 8.75
N HIS A 105 -3.61 -19.72 8.36
CA HIS A 105 -2.37 -19.40 9.07
C HIS A 105 -2.62 -18.61 10.36
N LEU A 106 -3.49 -17.60 10.33
CA LEU A 106 -3.88 -16.82 11.51
C LEU A 106 -4.50 -17.69 12.62
N ARG A 107 -5.08 -18.85 12.27
CA ARG A 107 -5.62 -19.83 13.22
C ARG A 107 -4.55 -20.65 13.94
N ARG A 108 -3.32 -20.67 13.43
CA ARG A 108 -2.23 -21.50 13.98
C ARG A 108 -1.42 -20.70 14.98
N GLY A 109 -0.98 -21.36 16.05
CA GLY A 109 -0.10 -20.78 17.06
C GLY A 109 -0.78 -19.72 17.93
N ARG A 110 0.03 -18.95 18.68
CA ARG A 110 -0.47 -17.86 19.50
C ARG A 110 -0.72 -16.61 18.64
N PRO A 111 -1.82 -15.87 18.88
CA PRO A 111 -2.08 -14.62 18.17
C PRO A 111 -1.00 -13.58 18.45
N GLY A 112 -0.66 -12.80 17.42
CA GLY A 112 0.24 -11.67 17.52
C GLY A 112 -0.41 -10.38 17.03
N LEU A 113 0.33 -9.63 16.22
CA LEU A 113 -0.11 -8.41 15.57
C LEU A 113 -0.45 -8.67 14.09
N PHE A 114 -1.64 -8.30 13.66
CA PHE A 114 -2.05 -8.28 12.27
C PHE A 114 -1.96 -6.84 11.74
N VAL A 115 -1.23 -6.66 10.63
CA VAL A 115 -0.97 -5.37 9.98
C VAL A 115 -1.51 -5.41 8.55
N PRO A 116 -2.81 -5.17 8.35
CA PRO A 116 -3.34 -4.96 7.01
C PRO A 116 -2.83 -3.63 6.45
N ILE A 117 -2.38 -3.66 5.20
CA ILE A 117 -1.84 -2.50 4.50
C ILE A 117 -2.70 -2.23 3.27
N ASP A 118 -3.38 -1.09 3.25
CA ASP A 118 -4.31 -0.70 2.18
C ASP A 118 -5.32 -1.84 1.87
N TYR A 119 -5.66 -2.09 0.61
CA TYR A 119 -6.35 -3.27 0.11
C TYR A 119 -7.67 -3.60 0.83
N GLY A 120 -8.53 -2.58 0.90
CA GLY A 120 -9.71 -2.48 1.76
C GLY A 120 -10.58 -3.73 1.91
N TYR A 121 -11.23 -4.18 0.83
CA TYR A 121 -12.31 -5.18 0.92
C TYR A 121 -11.87 -6.50 1.57
N LEU A 122 -10.71 -7.02 1.17
CA LEU A 122 -10.18 -8.26 1.70
C LEU A 122 -9.52 -8.07 3.07
N ASN A 123 -8.83 -6.95 3.27
CA ASN A 123 -8.24 -6.67 4.56
C ASN A 123 -9.31 -6.48 5.64
N ILE A 124 -10.46 -5.86 5.37
CA ILE A 124 -11.59 -5.84 6.33
C ILE A 124 -12.04 -7.27 6.66
N LYS A 125 -12.20 -8.14 5.64
CA LYS A 125 -12.57 -9.55 5.87
C LYS A 125 -11.54 -10.29 6.73
N LEU A 126 -10.25 -10.02 6.52
CA LEU A 126 -9.17 -10.59 7.35
C LEU A 126 -9.16 -9.98 8.75
N CYS A 127 -9.37 -8.68 8.93
CA CYS A 127 -9.49 -8.05 10.25
C CYS A 127 -10.55 -8.74 11.10
N ARG A 128 -11.74 -9.03 10.53
CA ARG A 128 -12.80 -9.76 11.23
C ARG A 128 -12.34 -11.14 11.70
N GLN A 129 -11.63 -11.88 10.86
CA GLN A 129 -11.09 -13.20 11.22
C GLN A 129 -9.98 -13.08 12.28
N ALA A 130 -9.03 -12.17 12.08
CA ALA A 130 -7.92 -11.92 12.99
C ALA A 130 -8.44 -11.56 14.40
N ARG A 131 -9.39 -10.63 14.50
CA ARG A 131 -10.03 -10.25 15.78
C ARG A 131 -10.75 -11.41 16.44
N ALA A 132 -11.53 -12.19 15.68
CA ALA A 132 -12.21 -13.37 16.21
C ALA A 132 -11.22 -14.43 16.73
N LEU A 133 -10.00 -14.44 16.20
CA LEU A 133 -8.91 -15.32 16.62
C LEU A 133 -8.00 -14.70 17.71
N GLY A 134 -8.34 -13.51 18.22
CA GLY A 134 -7.60 -12.85 19.30
C GLY A 134 -6.34 -12.08 18.87
N TRP A 135 -6.15 -11.84 17.57
CA TRP A 135 -5.06 -11.00 17.08
C TRP A 135 -5.34 -9.53 17.38
N ARG A 136 -4.27 -8.79 17.71
CA ARG A 136 -4.30 -7.32 17.67
C ARG A 136 -4.25 -6.86 16.22
N VAL A 137 -4.92 -5.77 15.90
CA VAL A 137 -5.02 -5.25 14.53
C VAL A 137 -4.59 -3.80 14.50
N VAL A 138 -3.52 -3.51 13.78
CA VAL A 138 -3.09 -2.14 13.46
C VAL A 138 -3.22 -1.94 11.96
N TYR A 139 -4.24 -1.21 11.53
CA TYR A 139 -4.48 -0.98 10.11
C TYR A 139 -3.58 0.14 9.60
N PHE A 140 -2.70 -0.19 8.65
CA PHE A 140 -1.78 0.75 8.06
C PHE A 140 -2.29 1.23 6.69
N ILE A 141 -2.48 2.54 6.55
CA ILE A 141 -2.90 3.23 5.32
C ILE A 141 -4.21 2.64 4.74
N PRO A 142 -5.35 2.73 5.44
CA PRO A 142 -6.63 2.31 4.88
C PRO A 142 -6.97 3.11 3.59
N PRO A 143 -7.74 2.52 2.64
CA PRO A 143 -8.04 3.17 1.37
C PRO A 143 -8.75 4.51 1.52
N GLY A 144 -8.25 5.54 0.84
CA GLY A 144 -8.86 6.88 0.84
C GLY A 144 -10.23 6.96 0.14
N SER A 145 -10.56 5.98 -0.71
CA SER A 145 -11.85 5.87 -1.41
C SER A 145 -13.04 5.74 -0.44
N TRP A 146 -12.79 5.26 0.78
CA TRP A 146 -13.80 5.10 1.83
C TRP A 146 -14.45 6.42 2.25
N ARG A 147 -13.81 7.57 2.01
CA ARG A 147 -14.46 8.89 2.17
C ARG A 147 -15.79 9.01 1.40
N ARG A 148 -15.95 8.26 0.31
CA ARG A 148 -17.12 8.34 -0.59
C ARG A 148 -18.12 7.18 -0.40
N THR A 149 -17.84 6.21 0.46
CA THR A 149 -18.66 5.00 0.61
C THR A 149 -18.85 4.62 2.07
N LYS A 150 -19.69 3.61 2.36
CA LYS A 150 -19.83 3.06 3.72
C LYS A 150 -18.79 1.97 4.05
N GLN A 151 -17.86 1.66 3.14
CA GLN A 151 -16.81 0.68 3.42
C GLN A 151 -15.88 1.18 4.53
N GLY A 152 -15.50 0.30 5.45
CA GLY A 152 -14.69 0.66 6.61
C GLY A 152 -15.46 1.24 7.80
N ALA A 153 -16.79 1.29 7.74
CA ALA A 153 -17.63 1.74 8.86
C ALA A 153 -17.45 0.93 10.16
N ASP A 154 -16.97 -0.30 10.05
CA ASP A 154 -16.75 -1.22 11.16
C ASP A 154 -15.32 -1.20 11.71
N LEU A 155 -14.40 -0.43 11.12
CA LEU A 155 -13.02 -0.32 11.59
C LEU A 155 -12.90 -0.01 13.09
N PRO A 156 -13.70 0.89 13.70
CA PRO A 156 -13.64 1.14 15.15
C PRO A 156 -13.74 -0.14 15.99
N GLY A 157 -14.53 -1.12 15.56
CA GLY A 157 -14.67 -2.41 16.24
C GLY A 157 -13.66 -3.48 15.81
N LEU A 158 -12.99 -3.27 14.67
CA LEU A 158 -12.06 -4.24 14.07
C LEU A 158 -10.58 -3.92 14.30
N THR A 159 -10.24 -2.70 14.69
CA THR A 159 -8.85 -2.24 14.80
C THR A 159 -8.54 -1.74 16.20
N ASP A 160 -7.38 -2.10 16.73
CA ASP A 160 -6.84 -1.52 17.96
C ASP A 160 -6.20 -0.14 17.69
N ALA A 161 -5.63 0.05 16.49
CA ALA A 161 -5.19 1.36 16.00
C ALA A 161 -5.24 1.44 14.47
N ILE A 162 -5.29 2.67 13.95
CA ILE A 162 -5.17 2.96 12.52
C ILE A 162 -4.10 4.02 12.30
N ILE A 163 -3.21 3.78 11.34
CA ILE A 163 -2.16 4.70 10.94
C ILE A 163 -2.45 5.16 9.51
N THR A 164 -2.57 6.46 9.28
CA THR A 164 -2.95 7.01 7.98
C THR A 164 -2.02 8.13 7.52
N PRO A 165 -1.74 8.25 6.20
CA PRO A 165 -0.84 9.28 5.69
C PRO A 165 -1.48 10.66 5.61
N PHE A 166 -2.81 10.75 5.76
CA PHE A 166 -3.56 11.99 5.61
C PHE A 166 -4.27 12.41 6.88
N SER A 167 -4.10 13.68 7.27
CA SER A 167 -4.75 14.27 8.46
C SER A 167 -6.27 14.18 8.40
N TRP A 168 -6.87 14.49 7.24
CA TRP A 168 -8.33 14.40 7.04
C TRP A 168 -8.86 12.97 7.22
N SER A 169 -8.05 11.94 6.89
CA SER A 169 -8.44 10.54 7.05
C SER A 169 -8.43 10.16 8.53
N ALA A 170 -7.45 10.66 9.30
CA ALA A 170 -7.40 10.42 10.74
C ALA A 170 -8.61 11.06 11.43
N THR A 171 -8.93 12.32 11.12
CA THR A 171 -10.11 13.01 11.66
C THR A 171 -11.40 12.26 11.36
N MET A 172 -11.63 11.88 10.10
CA MET A 172 -12.83 11.12 9.70
C MET A 172 -12.95 9.80 10.48
N LEU A 173 -11.86 9.06 10.64
CA LEU A 173 -11.87 7.77 11.36
C LEU A 173 -12.06 7.94 12.87
N GLN A 174 -11.52 9.02 13.45
CA GLN A 174 -11.75 9.38 14.86
C GLN A 174 -13.21 9.75 15.10
N GLU A 175 -13.84 10.50 14.20
CA GLU A 175 -15.27 10.82 14.25
C GLU A 175 -16.15 9.56 14.16
N MET A 176 -15.67 8.51 13.49
CA MET A 176 -16.30 7.19 13.46
C MET A 176 -16.07 6.38 14.75
N GLY A 177 -15.22 6.85 15.66
CA GLY A 177 -14.89 6.18 16.93
C GLY A 177 -13.65 5.29 16.88
N ALA A 178 -12.86 5.32 15.80
CA ALA A 178 -11.62 4.56 15.72
C ALA A 178 -10.45 5.28 16.41
N ASN A 179 -9.52 4.50 16.97
CA ASN A 179 -8.22 4.99 17.43
C ASN A 179 -7.28 5.23 16.23
N ALA A 180 -7.47 6.35 15.53
CA ALA A 180 -6.73 6.68 14.31
C ALA A 180 -5.71 7.80 14.51
N HIS A 181 -4.58 7.69 13.81
CA HIS A 181 -3.43 8.57 13.95
C HIS A 181 -2.83 8.94 12.60
N TRP A 182 -2.46 10.21 12.45
CA TRP A 182 -1.78 10.72 11.26
C TRP A 182 -0.27 10.83 11.50
N PHE A 183 0.51 10.30 10.56
CA PHE A 183 1.99 10.25 10.64
C PHE A 183 2.72 10.88 9.44
N GLY A 184 1.97 11.45 8.49
CA GLY A 184 2.51 11.86 7.21
C GLY A 184 2.67 10.71 6.22
N HIS A 185 2.95 11.04 4.96
CA HIS A 185 2.96 10.07 3.88
C HIS A 185 4.30 9.32 3.83
N PRO A 186 4.32 7.96 3.88
CA PRO A 186 5.57 7.18 3.88
C PRO A 186 6.46 7.46 2.67
N LEU A 187 5.85 7.80 1.53
CA LEU A 187 6.55 8.26 0.33
C LEU A 187 7.65 9.28 0.62
N ARG A 188 7.47 10.21 1.58
CA ARG A 188 8.52 11.19 1.93
C ARG A 188 9.82 10.54 2.42
N GLN A 189 9.72 9.41 3.09
CA GLN A 189 10.87 8.65 3.60
C GLN A 189 11.45 7.71 2.53
N MET A 190 10.60 7.26 1.59
CA MET A 190 10.99 6.38 0.49
C MET A 190 11.64 7.13 -0.69
N LEU A 191 11.39 8.43 -0.80
CA LEU A 191 12.06 9.28 -1.78
C LEU A 191 13.54 9.35 -1.43
N LYS A 192 14.38 8.71 -2.24
CA LYS A 192 15.82 8.97 -2.22
C LYS A 192 16.02 10.47 -2.48
N GLN A 193 16.92 11.11 -1.73
CA GLN A 193 17.38 12.45 -2.11
C GLN A 193 17.93 12.34 -3.52
N VAL A 194 17.23 12.96 -4.46
CA VAL A 194 17.73 13.11 -5.82
C VAL A 194 18.68 14.30 -5.73
N ASP A 195 19.96 14.09 -6.03
CA ASP A 195 20.90 15.19 -6.21
C ASP A 195 20.28 16.21 -7.17
N ALA A 196 20.53 17.51 -6.91
CA ALA A 196 19.96 18.60 -7.69
C ALA A 196 20.03 18.24 -9.19
N PRO A 197 18.90 18.05 -9.87
CA PRO A 197 18.94 17.44 -11.19
C PRO A 197 19.71 18.39 -12.11
N ALA A 198 20.61 17.83 -12.91
CA ALA A 198 21.02 18.47 -14.16
C ALA A 198 19.75 18.99 -14.84
N VAL A 199 19.77 20.24 -15.31
CA VAL A 199 18.60 20.89 -15.91
C VAL A 199 17.95 19.94 -16.90
N ARG A 200 16.79 19.38 -16.54
CA ARG A 200 16.03 18.46 -17.38
C ARG A 200 15.13 19.30 -18.28
N SER A 201 15.27 19.15 -19.59
CA SER A 201 14.39 19.76 -20.58
C SER A 201 13.33 18.75 -21.06
N GLY A 202 12.18 19.26 -21.50
CA GLY A 202 11.09 18.45 -22.05
C GLY A 202 9.93 18.21 -21.10
N ILE A 203 8.98 17.39 -21.56
CA ILE A 203 7.72 17.06 -20.88
C ILE A 203 7.68 15.55 -20.64
N ALA A 204 7.50 15.16 -19.37
CA ALA A 204 7.20 13.78 -19.01
C ALA A 204 5.67 13.57 -19.01
N VAL A 205 5.22 12.57 -19.76
CA VAL A 205 3.82 12.17 -19.85
C VAL A 205 3.64 10.90 -19.04
N LEU A 206 2.80 10.97 -18.01
CA LEU A 206 2.40 9.84 -17.20
C LEU A 206 0.94 9.51 -17.57
N PRO A 207 0.72 8.68 -18.61
CA PRO A 207 -0.61 8.50 -19.20
C PRO A 207 -1.59 7.73 -18.30
N GLY A 208 -1.10 7.14 -17.21
CA GLY A 208 -1.87 6.32 -16.29
C GLY A 208 -1.17 4.99 -16.06
N SER A 209 -1.66 4.23 -15.08
CA SER A 209 -1.14 2.90 -14.80
C SER A 209 -2.02 1.80 -15.35
N ARG A 210 -3.22 2.10 -15.87
CA ARG A 210 -4.16 1.10 -16.36
C ARG A 210 -4.45 1.32 -17.84
N HIS A 211 -4.65 0.24 -18.61
CA HIS A 211 -4.93 0.35 -20.06
C HIS A 211 -6.06 1.33 -20.38
N HIS A 212 -7.17 1.29 -19.64
CA HIS A 212 -8.29 2.21 -19.88
C HIS A 212 -7.97 3.67 -19.52
N GLU A 213 -7.15 3.92 -18.49
CA GLU A 213 -6.68 5.26 -18.14
C GLU A 213 -5.77 5.78 -19.25
N ILE A 214 -4.84 4.96 -19.72
CA ILE A 214 -3.91 5.29 -20.81
C ILE A 214 -4.69 5.65 -22.08
N GLU A 215 -5.60 4.78 -22.51
CA GLU A 215 -6.45 5.01 -23.69
C GLU A 215 -7.35 6.24 -23.56
N HIS A 216 -7.83 6.55 -22.34
CA HIS A 216 -8.67 7.72 -22.11
C HIS A 216 -7.86 9.02 -22.04
N ASN A 217 -6.80 9.04 -21.24
CA ASN A 217 -5.99 10.23 -20.98
C ASN A 217 -5.21 10.66 -22.22
N LEU A 218 -4.65 9.70 -22.98
CA LEU A 218 -3.86 10.03 -24.16
C LEU A 218 -4.67 10.72 -25.25
N LYS A 219 -5.98 10.44 -25.37
CA LYS A 219 -6.87 11.15 -26.30
C LYS A 219 -6.93 12.66 -26.04
N ALA A 220 -6.68 13.09 -24.81
CA ALA A 220 -6.59 14.51 -24.45
C ALA A 220 -5.14 15.01 -24.47
N ILE A 221 -4.19 14.22 -23.94
CA ILE A 221 -2.80 14.64 -23.78
C ILE A 221 -2.09 14.77 -25.14
N ALA A 222 -2.20 13.76 -26.01
CA ALA A 222 -1.43 13.73 -27.25
C ALA A 222 -1.73 14.91 -28.19
N PRO A 223 -3.02 15.29 -28.43
CA PRO A 223 -3.32 16.50 -29.19
C PRO A 223 -2.85 17.79 -28.53
N ALA A 224 -2.90 17.88 -27.19
CA ALA A 224 -2.50 19.08 -26.46
C ALA A 224 -0.99 19.36 -26.53
N LEU A 225 -0.18 18.31 -26.73
CA LEU A 225 1.27 18.42 -26.87
C LEU A 225 1.72 18.53 -28.33
N LYS A 226 0.79 18.43 -29.29
CA LYS A 226 1.10 18.49 -30.72
C LYS A 226 1.62 19.88 -31.10
N GLY A 227 2.78 19.93 -31.76
CA GLY A 227 3.40 21.17 -32.22
C GLY A 227 4.27 21.88 -31.18
N LEU A 228 4.39 21.33 -29.96
CA LEU A 228 5.41 21.79 -29.02
C LEU A 228 6.79 21.31 -29.48
N ASN A 229 7.74 22.23 -29.63
CA ASN A 229 9.12 21.91 -30.02
C ASN A 229 9.99 21.61 -28.78
N VAL A 230 9.53 20.66 -27.96
CA VAL A 230 10.25 20.18 -26.78
C VAL A 230 10.25 18.66 -26.75
N PRO A 231 11.29 18.00 -26.18
CA PRO A 231 11.29 16.55 -26.04
C PRO A 231 10.10 16.06 -25.22
N ILE A 232 9.39 15.05 -25.71
CA ILE A 232 8.31 14.38 -24.99
C ILE A 232 8.79 12.99 -24.59
N ARG A 233 8.64 12.66 -23.31
CA ARG A 233 8.96 11.32 -22.78
C ARG A 233 7.71 10.69 -22.19
N LEU A 234 7.33 9.52 -22.68
CA LEU A 234 6.31 8.71 -22.02
C LEU A 234 6.96 7.97 -20.86
N ALA A 235 6.27 7.92 -19.72
CA ALA A 235 6.72 7.18 -18.55
C ALA A 235 5.71 6.05 -18.27
N PRO A 236 5.92 4.85 -18.83
CA PRO A 236 5.08 3.68 -18.56
C PRO A 236 5.09 3.35 -17.08
N ALA A 237 3.92 3.00 -16.54
CA ALA A 237 3.86 2.41 -15.20
C ALA A 237 4.44 0.98 -15.24
N PRO A 238 4.96 0.44 -14.13
CA PRO A 238 5.60 -0.88 -14.09
C PRO A 238 4.72 -2.05 -14.58
N ASN A 239 3.40 -1.86 -14.60
CA ASN A 239 2.41 -2.86 -14.96
C ASN A 239 1.89 -2.72 -16.39
N VAL A 240 2.51 -1.88 -17.22
CA VAL A 240 2.24 -1.76 -18.67
C VAL A 240 3.56 -1.74 -19.43
N THR A 241 3.57 -2.28 -20.64
CA THR A 241 4.79 -2.30 -21.47
C THR A 241 4.98 -0.96 -22.19
N SER A 242 6.25 -0.61 -22.44
CA SER A 242 6.60 0.56 -23.25
C SER A 242 5.93 0.52 -24.64
N ASP A 243 5.86 -0.67 -25.25
CA ASP A 243 5.23 -0.86 -26.56
C ASP A 243 3.73 -0.57 -26.54
N GLU A 244 3.00 -1.03 -25.53
CA GLU A 244 1.56 -0.75 -25.40
C GLU A 244 1.28 0.75 -25.25
N VAL A 245 2.10 1.44 -24.44
CA VAL A 245 1.98 2.88 -24.22
C VAL A 245 2.34 3.65 -25.50
N ALA A 246 3.41 3.26 -26.19
CA ALA A 246 3.82 3.86 -27.46
C ALA A 246 2.74 3.72 -28.55
N GLN A 247 2.14 2.53 -28.67
CA GLN A 247 1.06 2.30 -29.62
C GLN A 247 -0.18 3.13 -29.29
N ALA A 248 -0.55 3.25 -28.00
CA ALA A 248 -1.67 4.08 -27.58
C ALA A 248 -1.42 5.57 -27.85
N TRP A 249 -0.18 6.04 -27.69
CA TRP A 249 0.24 7.41 -28.03
C TRP A 249 0.05 7.71 -29.52
N VAL A 250 0.52 6.82 -30.39
CA VAL A 250 0.34 6.96 -31.85
C VAL A 250 -1.13 6.96 -32.23
N ARG A 251 -1.94 6.04 -31.67
CA ARG A 251 -3.40 6.00 -31.90
C ARG A 251 -4.11 7.29 -31.48
N ALA A 252 -3.64 7.94 -30.42
CA ALA A 252 -4.17 9.21 -29.93
C ALA A 252 -3.70 10.44 -30.75
N GLY A 253 -2.89 10.23 -31.80
CA GLY A 253 -2.39 11.29 -32.68
C GLY A 253 -1.13 12.00 -32.14
N GLY A 254 -0.40 11.34 -31.24
CA GLY A 254 0.87 11.83 -30.71
C GLY A 254 1.99 11.90 -31.75
N GLY A 255 2.92 12.83 -31.55
CA GLY A 255 4.11 13.04 -32.40
C GLY A 255 5.32 12.22 -31.94
N GLU A 256 6.53 12.67 -32.30
CA GLU A 256 7.77 12.05 -31.83
C GLU A 256 7.86 12.08 -30.29
N CYS A 257 8.25 10.94 -29.71
CA CYS A 257 8.45 10.79 -28.27
C CYS A 257 9.53 9.74 -27.97
N GLU A 258 10.14 9.83 -26.80
CA GLU A 258 10.92 8.75 -26.18
C GLU A 258 10.02 7.99 -25.19
N VAL A 259 10.23 6.70 -24.98
CA VAL A 259 9.48 5.87 -24.02
C VAL A 259 10.42 5.15 -23.07
#